data_AF-A0A3D6CQR1-F1
#
_entry.id   AF-A0A3D6CQR1-F1
#
_cell.length_a   1.000
_cell.length_b   1.000
_cell.length_c   1.000
_cell.angle_alpha   90.00
_cell.angle_beta   90.00
_cell.angle_gamma   90.00
#
_symmetry.space_group_name_H-M   'P 1'
#
loop_
_entity.id
_entity.type
_entity.pdbx_description
1 polymer ?
#
loop_
_entity_poly.entity_id
_entity_poly.type
_entity_poly.pdbx_seq_one_letter_code
_entity_poly.pdbx_strand_id
1 'polypeptide(L)'
;MAFLARQRSALWFGLTLAGGVAATLLPFHQITTRGLNAVMSPRALAKEIAGYAARGYAVAEYDPAYTGHFDYHAGVILQSLRAPADLSAFAASTGCGLVVMRRRLQDNWADPPALTVVAEAQLDAAVYRVLVWTRGACG
;
A
#
# COMPACT_ATOMS: atom_id res chain seq x y z
N MET A 1 48.57 -40.08 -0.62
CA MET A 1 48.43 -38.61 -0.56
C MET A 1 47.55 -37.99 -1.66
N ALA A 2 47.37 -38.61 -2.84
CA ALA A 2 46.58 -38.02 -3.93
C ALA A 2 45.06 -37.90 -3.67
N PHE A 3 44.47 -38.79 -2.86
CA PHE A 3 43.03 -38.81 -2.59
C PHE A 3 42.55 -37.60 -1.76
N LEU A 4 43.33 -37.19 -0.76
CA LEU A 4 43.06 -36.01 0.10
C LEU A 4 43.16 -34.68 -0.66
N ALA A 5 44.06 -34.58 -1.65
CA ALA A 5 44.19 -33.40 -2.49
C ALA A 5 42.97 -33.22 -3.42
N ARG A 6 42.45 -34.33 -3.96
CA ARG A 6 41.25 -34.36 -4.83
C ARG A 6 39.97 -34.01 -4.07
N GLN A 7 39.87 -34.42 -2.80
CA GLN A 7 38.74 -34.09 -1.92
C GLN A 7 38.73 -32.61 -1.53
N ARG A 8 39.90 -32.00 -1.27
CA ARG A 8 40.03 -30.55 -1.06
C ARG A 8 39.65 -29.78 -2.32
N SER A 9 40.07 -30.20 -3.51
CA SER A 9 39.71 -29.47 -4.74
C SER A 9 38.21 -29.50 -5.04
N ALA A 10 37.52 -30.60 -4.73
CA ALA A 10 36.07 -30.72 -4.91
C ALA A 10 35.29 -29.83 -3.92
N LEU A 11 35.73 -29.75 -2.66
CA LEU A 11 35.13 -28.84 -1.66
C LEU A 11 35.36 -27.37 -2.01
N TRP A 12 36.56 -27.02 -2.46
CA TRP A 12 36.87 -25.67 -2.91
C TRP A 12 36.07 -25.29 -4.16
N PHE A 13 35.90 -26.22 -5.11
CA PHE A 13 35.05 -26.01 -6.28
C PHE A 13 33.58 -25.84 -5.91
N GLY A 14 33.07 -26.63 -4.96
CA GLY A 14 31.70 -26.48 -4.45
C GLY A 14 31.48 -25.13 -3.78
N LEU A 15 32.44 -24.67 -2.97
CA LEU A 15 32.39 -23.36 -2.31
C LEU A 15 32.48 -22.19 -3.30
N THR A 16 33.34 -22.28 -4.32
CA THR A 16 33.44 -21.22 -5.34
C THR A 16 32.20 -21.18 -6.24
N LEU A 17 31.62 -22.34 -6.58
CA LEU A 17 30.37 -22.40 -7.33
C LEU A 17 29.20 -21.83 -6.51
N ALA A 18 29.06 -22.23 -5.25
CA ALA A 18 28.03 -21.69 -4.36
C ALA A 18 28.21 -20.18 -4.15
N GLY A 19 29.45 -19.72 -3.96
CA GLY A 19 29.78 -18.31 -3.87
C GLY A 19 29.46 -17.54 -5.15
N GLY A 20 29.75 -18.09 -6.32
CA GLY A 20 29.42 -17.49 -7.62
C GLY A 20 27.92 -17.43 -7.89
N VAL A 21 27.19 -18.49 -7.55
CA VAL A 21 25.72 -18.52 -7.65
C VAL A 21 25.10 -17.50 -6.68
N ALA A 22 25.56 -17.44 -5.43
CA ALA A 22 25.08 -16.45 -4.47
C ALA A 22 25.40 -15.01 -4.92
N ALA A 23 26.61 -14.75 -5.42
CA ALA A 23 27.02 -13.42 -5.88
C ALA A 23 26.22 -12.93 -7.10
N THR A 24 25.75 -13.84 -7.96
CA THR A 24 24.91 -13.49 -9.12
C THR A 24 23.43 -13.38 -8.76
N LEU A 25 22.93 -14.22 -7.84
CA LEU A 25 21.52 -14.23 -7.46
C LEU A 25 21.15 -13.18 -6.40
N LEU A 26 22.05 -12.82 -5.48
CA LEU A 26 21.78 -11.78 -4.47
C LEU A 26 21.39 -10.41 -5.08
N PRO A 27 22.11 -9.86 -6.07
CA PRO A 27 21.72 -8.59 -6.67
C PRO A 27 20.37 -8.69 -7.38
N PHE A 28 20.08 -9.81 -8.05
CA PHE A 28 18.76 -10.08 -8.63
C PHE A 28 17.68 -10.15 -7.57
N HIS A 29 17.93 -10.81 -6.44
CA HIS A 29 17.00 -10.89 -5.31
C HIS A 29 16.73 -9.50 -4.72
N GLN A 30 17.74 -8.64 -4.55
CA GLN A 30 17.57 -7.28 -4.04
C GLN A 30 16.79 -6.38 -5.00
N ILE A 31 17.00 -6.51 -6.32
CA ILE A 31 16.26 -5.75 -7.33
C ILE A 31 14.80 -6.24 -7.41
N THR A 32 14.60 -7.56 -7.43
CA THR A 32 13.26 -8.14 -7.58
C THR A 32 12.42 -8.01 -6.31
N THR A 33 12.99 -8.15 -5.10
CA THR A 33 12.24 -7.89 -3.86
C THR A 33 11.89 -6.43 -3.70
N ARG A 34 12.72 -5.50 -4.19
CA ARG A 34 12.34 -4.07 -4.28
C ARG A 34 11.21 -3.83 -5.27
N GLY A 35 11.14 -4.59 -6.37
CA GLY A 35 10.03 -4.56 -7.33
C GLY A 35 8.75 -5.27 -6.84
N LEU A 36 8.88 -6.30 -6.01
CA LEU A 36 7.80 -7.05 -5.36
C LEU A 36 7.46 -6.52 -3.95
N ASN A 37 8.03 -5.37 -3.56
CA ASN A 37 7.94 -4.92 -2.19
C ASN A 37 6.50 -4.59 -1.80
N ALA A 38 6.16 -4.86 -0.55
CA ALA A 38 4.91 -4.44 0.10
C ALA A 38 4.63 -2.93 -0.06
N VAL A 39 5.66 -2.13 -0.37
CA VAL A 39 5.61 -0.70 -0.72
C VAL A 39 4.81 -0.41 -2.01
N MET A 40 4.55 -1.41 -2.87
CA MET A 40 3.66 -1.23 -4.03
C MET A 40 2.28 -1.85 -3.83
N SER A 41 2.02 -2.48 -2.69
CA SER A 41 0.78 -3.22 -2.46
C SER A 41 -0.25 -2.35 -1.72
N PRO A 42 -1.49 -2.21 -2.24
CA PRO A 42 -2.55 -1.47 -1.56
C PRO A 42 -3.02 -2.16 -0.27
N ARG A 43 -2.52 -3.36 0.06
CA ARG A 43 -2.94 -4.18 1.20
C ARG A 43 -2.87 -3.47 2.55
N ALA A 44 -1.82 -2.68 2.80
CA ALA A 44 -1.67 -1.99 4.08
C ALA A 44 -2.78 -0.97 4.30
N LEU A 45 -3.03 -0.12 3.29
CA LEU A 45 -4.14 0.85 3.33
C LEU A 45 -5.50 0.14 3.33
N ALA A 46 -5.66 -0.91 2.53
CA ALA A 46 -6.89 -1.69 2.45
C ALA A 46 -7.26 -2.33 3.80
N LYS A 47 -6.28 -2.76 4.61
CA LYS A 47 -6.51 -3.27 5.96
C LYS A 47 -7.07 -2.19 6.88
N GLU A 48 -6.54 -0.97 6.79
CA GLU A 48 -7.07 0.18 7.55
C GLU A 48 -8.50 0.52 7.11
N ILE A 49 -8.74 0.57 5.80
CA ILE A 49 -10.08 0.80 5.23
C ILE A 49 -11.07 -0.24 5.74
N ALA A 50 -10.72 -1.52 5.68
CA ALA A 50 -11.56 -2.61 6.18
C ALA A 50 -11.84 -2.47 7.68
N GLY A 51 -10.83 -2.08 8.48
CA GLY A 51 -10.98 -1.83 9.92
C GLY A 51 -11.96 -0.69 10.24
N TYR A 52 -11.95 0.39 9.45
CA TYR A 52 -12.91 1.48 9.59
C TYR A 52 -14.30 1.11 9.08
N ALA A 53 -14.40 0.40 7.95
CA ALA A 53 -15.68 -0.08 7.44
C ALA A 53 -16.37 -1.01 8.46
N ALA A 54 -15.62 -1.90 9.10
CA ALA A 54 -16.13 -2.77 10.17
C ALA A 54 -16.65 -2.00 11.40
N ARG A 55 -16.20 -0.76 11.61
CA ARG A 55 -16.69 0.17 12.65
C ARG A 55 -17.86 1.05 12.20
N GLY A 56 -18.43 0.78 11.02
CA GLY A 56 -19.58 1.54 10.50
C GLY A 56 -19.22 2.85 9.82
N TYR A 57 -17.95 3.08 9.46
CA TYR A 57 -17.58 4.25 8.68
C TYR A 57 -18.02 4.07 7.23
N ALA A 58 -18.58 5.12 6.64
CA ALA A 58 -18.78 5.17 5.19
C ALA A 58 -17.41 5.28 4.49
N VAL A 59 -17.16 4.45 3.48
CA VAL A 59 -15.86 4.40 2.79
C VAL A 59 -15.95 4.89 1.36
N ALA A 60 -15.02 5.77 0.98
CA ALA A 60 -14.94 6.32 -0.36
C ALA A 60 -13.49 6.41 -0.86
N GLU A 61 -13.34 6.45 -2.17
CA GLU A 61 -12.10 6.75 -2.86
C GLU A 61 -12.28 8.03 -3.68
N TYR A 62 -11.38 9.00 -3.50
CA TYR A 62 -11.42 10.27 -4.21
C TYR A 62 -10.41 10.34 -5.35
N ASP A 63 -10.93 10.67 -6.53
CA ASP A 63 -10.22 10.74 -7.80
C ASP A 63 -9.44 9.44 -8.13
N PRO A 64 -10.11 8.27 -8.13
CA PRO A 64 -9.47 6.99 -8.41
C PRO A 64 -8.79 7.01 -9.78
N ALA A 65 -7.51 6.64 -9.84
CA ALA A 65 -6.83 6.40 -11.13
C ALA A 65 -7.43 5.19 -11.84
N TYR A 66 -7.75 4.14 -11.08
CA TYR A 66 -8.39 2.91 -11.53
C TYR A 66 -9.36 2.45 -10.43
N THR A 67 -10.60 2.13 -10.79
CA THR A 67 -11.62 1.72 -9.82
C THR A 67 -11.36 0.31 -9.30
N GLY A 68 -11.54 0.09 -7.99
CA GLY A 68 -11.64 -1.26 -7.40
C GLY A 68 -10.33 -1.87 -6.88
N HIS A 69 -9.20 -1.14 -6.90
CA HIS A 69 -7.93 -1.68 -6.40
C HIS A 69 -7.88 -1.79 -4.88
N PHE A 70 -8.55 -0.90 -4.16
CA PHE A 70 -8.75 -1.06 -2.71
C PHE A 70 -9.87 -2.04 -2.40
N ASP A 71 -10.96 -2.04 -3.18
CA ASP A 71 -12.14 -2.88 -2.94
C ASP A 71 -11.77 -4.36 -2.80
N TYR A 72 -10.98 -4.86 -3.74
CA TYR A 72 -10.54 -6.25 -3.74
C TYR A 72 -9.78 -6.65 -2.47
N HIS A 73 -8.94 -5.75 -1.95
CA HIS A 73 -8.12 -6.04 -0.77
C HIS A 73 -8.81 -5.69 0.55
N ALA A 74 -9.72 -4.72 0.55
CA ALA A 74 -10.46 -4.28 1.73
C ALA A 74 -11.72 -5.13 1.95
N GLY A 75 -12.19 -5.86 0.93
CA GLY A 75 -13.41 -6.66 1.01
C GLY A 75 -14.69 -5.83 1.13
N VAL A 76 -14.62 -4.54 0.79
CA VAL A 76 -15.72 -3.58 0.85
C VAL A 76 -15.72 -2.73 -0.42
N ILE A 77 -16.90 -2.32 -0.89
CA ILE A 77 -17.01 -1.47 -2.08
C ILE A 77 -16.79 -0.01 -1.65
N LEU A 78 -15.80 0.66 -2.23
CA LEU A 78 -15.56 2.08 -1.98
C LEU A 78 -16.37 2.91 -2.96
N GLN A 79 -17.09 3.91 -2.44
CA GLN A 79 -17.73 4.89 -3.31
C GLN A 79 -16.69 5.71 -4.05
N SER A 80 -16.71 5.66 -5.38
CA SER A 80 -15.82 6.48 -6.22
C SER A 80 -16.34 7.91 -6.32
N LEU A 81 -15.55 8.88 -5.87
CA LEU A 81 -15.83 10.31 -5.90
C LEU A 81 -14.87 10.96 -6.90
N ARG A 82 -15.36 11.79 -7.83
CA ARG A 82 -14.50 12.36 -8.90
C ARG A 82 -14.38 13.88 -8.83
N ALA A 83 -15.38 14.56 -8.26
CA ALA A 83 -15.38 16.00 -8.10
C ALA A 83 -15.27 16.40 -6.62
N PRO A 84 -14.69 17.58 -6.32
CA PRO A 84 -14.70 18.12 -4.96
C PRO A 84 -16.11 18.22 -4.37
N ALA A 85 -17.12 18.51 -5.20
CA ALA A 85 -18.52 18.57 -4.79
C ALA A 85 -19.04 17.21 -4.29
N ASP A 86 -18.62 16.10 -4.89
CA ASP A 86 -19.02 14.75 -4.47
C ASP A 86 -18.45 14.41 -3.10
N LEU A 87 -17.20 14.83 -2.84
CA LEU A 87 -16.56 14.65 -1.54
C LEU A 87 -17.27 15.45 -0.44
N SER A 88 -17.61 16.71 -0.72
CA SER A 88 -18.38 17.54 0.20
C SER A 88 -19.77 16.95 0.47
N ALA A 89 -20.46 16.47 -0.57
CA ALA A 89 -21.77 15.82 -0.42
C ALA A 89 -21.67 14.51 0.39
N PHE A 90 -20.66 13.70 0.10
CA PHE A 90 -20.38 12.46 0.84
C PHE A 90 -20.14 12.77 2.33
N ALA A 91 -19.26 13.72 2.63
CA ALA A 91 -18.96 14.13 4.00
C ALA A 91 -20.17 14.77 4.72
N ALA A 92 -21.06 15.45 3.99
CA ALA A 92 -22.29 16.02 4.57
C ALA A 92 -23.36 14.95 4.86
N SER A 93 -23.42 13.91 4.02
CA SER A 93 -24.37 12.80 4.17
C SER A 93 -23.95 11.73 5.18
N THR A 94 -22.73 11.80 5.70
CA THR A 94 -22.15 10.78 6.58
C THR A 94 -21.69 11.37 7.90
N GLY A 95 -22.12 10.77 9.01
CA GLY A 95 -21.64 11.13 10.35
C GLY A 95 -20.17 10.76 10.52
N CYS A 96 -19.82 9.51 10.22
CA CYS A 96 -18.44 9.04 10.20
C CYS A 96 -18.08 8.53 8.82
N GLY A 97 -16.94 8.97 8.31
CA GLY A 97 -16.49 8.55 7.00
C GLY A 97 -14.99 8.52 6.87
N LEU A 98 -14.59 7.79 5.84
CA LEU A 98 -13.23 7.56 5.43
C LEU A 98 -13.15 7.85 3.95
N VAL A 99 -12.11 8.60 3.57
CA VAL A 99 -11.74 8.79 2.17
C VAL A 99 -10.29 8.41 1.97
N VAL A 100 -10.04 7.60 0.95
CA VAL A 100 -8.69 7.38 0.42
C VAL A 100 -8.45 8.29 -0.77
N MET A 101 -7.29 8.93 -0.82
CA MET A 101 -6.89 9.78 -1.93
C MET A 101 -5.38 9.90 -2.08
N ARG A 102 -4.93 10.37 -3.24
CA ARG A 102 -3.53 10.76 -3.43
C ARG A 102 -3.20 12.00 -2.58
N ARG A 103 -2.06 11.98 -1.89
CA ARG A 103 -1.54 13.08 -1.06
C ARG A 103 -1.56 14.44 -1.79
N ARG A 104 -1.12 14.47 -3.05
CA ARG A 104 -1.11 15.70 -3.87
C ARG A 104 -2.47 16.39 -3.98
N LEU A 105 -3.57 15.62 -3.91
CA LEU A 105 -4.92 16.17 -4.03
C LEU A 105 -5.33 16.88 -2.74
N GLN A 106 -4.94 16.32 -1.59
CA GLN A 106 -5.12 16.97 -0.30
C GLN A 106 -4.22 18.21 -0.17
N ASP A 107 -2.95 18.11 -0.57
CA ASP A 107 -1.98 19.19 -0.46
C ASP A 107 -2.38 20.43 -1.31
N ASN A 108 -3.21 20.23 -2.35
CA ASN A 108 -3.75 21.30 -3.20
C ASN A 108 -5.09 21.87 -2.72
N TRP A 109 -5.60 21.49 -1.55
CA TRP A 109 -6.83 22.08 -1.00
C TRP A 109 -6.60 23.49 -0.50
N ALA A 110 -7.43 24.42 -0.98
CA ALA A 110 -7.38 25.81 -0.55
C ALA A 110 -7.83 25.99 0.91
N ASP A 111 -8.80 25.19 1.37
CA ASP A 111 -9.30 25.19 2.76
C ASP A 111 -9.61 23.75 3.20
N PRO A 112 -8.62 23.01 3.70
CA PRO A 112 -8.80 21.60 4.03
C PRO A 112 -9.65 21.44 5.30
N PRO A 113 -10.70 20.61 5.30
CA PRO A 113 -11.41 20.28 6.54
C PRO A 113 -10.46 19.57 7.51
N ALA A 114 -10.73 19.70 8.82
CA ALA A 114 -9.99 18.99 9.87
C ALA A 114 -10.25 17.47 9.79
N LEU A 115 -9.46 16.80 8.95
CA LEU A 115 -9.47 15.34 8.78
C LEU A 115 -8.25 14.74 9.47
N THR A 116 -8.42 13.57 10.07
CA THR A 116 -7.30 12.82 10.64
C THR A 116 -6.70 11.90 9.59
N VAL A 117 -5.41 12.05 9.31
CA VAL A 117 -4.64 11.06 8.53
C VAL A 117 -4.38 9.86 9.44
N VAL A 118 -4.91 8.70 9.08
CA VAL A 118 -4.77 7.46 9.88
C VAL A 118 -3.79 6.49 9.27
N ALA A 119 -3.56 6.60 7.96
CA ALA A 119 -2.54 5.85 7.27
C ALA A 119 -2.05 6.63 6.03
N GLU A 120 -0.77 6.46 5.72
CA GLU A 120 -0.13 6.97 4.52
C GLU A 120 0.79 5.87 3.97
N ALA A 121 0.73 5.63 2.67
CA ALA A 121 1.63 4.70 2.00
C ALA A 121 1.93 5.18 0.58
N GLN A 122 3.18 4.99 0.15
CA GLN A 122 3.51 5.02 -1.27
C GLN A 122 2.82 3.83 -1.94
N LEU A 123 2.23 4.03 -3.11
CA LEU A 123 1.77 2.99 -4.03
C LEU A 123 2.23 3.37 -5.43
N ASP A 124 3.09 2.53 -6.00
CA ASP A 124 3.73 2.78 -7.29
C ASP A 124 4.37 4.20 -7.33
N ALA A 125 3.89 5.09 -8.21
CA ALA A 125 4.43 6.44 -8.37
C ALA A 125 3.76 7.52 -7.48
N ALA A 126 2.78 7.18 -6.64
CA ALA A 126 2.03 8.16 -5.84
C ALA A 126 1.92 7.79 -4.36
N VAL A 127 1.94 8.80 -3.49
CA VAL A 127 1.58 8.63 -2.08
C VAL A 127 0.06 8.70 -1.93
N TYR A 128 -0.53 7.70 -1.29
CA TYR A 128 -1.93 7.67 -0.90
C TYR A 128 -2.07 7.88 0.60
N ARG A 129 -3.15 8.56 0.99
CA ARG A 129 -3.56 8.82 2.37
C ARG A 129 -4.95 8.27 2.61
N VAL A 130 -5.13 7.68 3.78
CA VAL A 130 -6.44 7.36 4.36
C VAL A 130 -6.76 8.48 5.35
N LEU A 131 -7.84 9.20 5.08
CA LEU A 131 -8.32 10.32 5.86
C LEU A 131 -9.68 9.94 6.47
N VAL A 132 -9.88 10.24 7.74
CA VAL A 132 -11.15 9.96 8.42
C VAL A 132 -11.73 11.21 9.06
N TRP A 133 -13.04 11.23 9.20
CA TRP A 133 -13.79 12.19 10.00
C TRP A 133 -14.82 11.47 10.87
N THR A 134 -15.13 12.10 11.99
CA THR A 134 -16.13 11.66 12.94
C THR A 134 -16.97 12.87 13.36
N ARG A 135 -18.26 12.85 13.05
CA ARG A 135 -19.27 13.80 13.50
C ARG A 135 -20.35 13.02 14.26
N GLY A 136 -20.10 12.79 15.55
CA GLY A 136 -21.02 12.04 16.43
C GLY A 136 -20.67 10.55 16.54
N ALA A 137 -21.67 9.74 16.89
CA ALA A 137 -21.51 8.29 16.99
C ALA A 137 -21.45 7.65 15.59
N CYS A 138 -20.49 6.75 15.40
CA CYS A 138 -20.36 5.95 14.20
C CYS A 138 -21.08 4.63 14.41
N GLY A 139 -21.95 4.22 13.47
CA GLY A 139 -22.56 2.88 13.41
C GLY A 139 -23.41 2.52 14.61
#